data_AF-A0A443HTX9-F1
#
_entry.id   AF-A0A443HTX9-F1
#
_cell.length_a   1.000
_cell.length_b   1.000
_cell.length_c   1.000
_cell.angle_alpha   90.00
_cell.angle_beta   90.00
_cell.angle_gamma   90.00
#
_symmetry.space_group_name_H-M   'P 1'
#
loop_
_entity.id
_entity.type
_entity.pdbx_description
1 polymer ?
#
loop_
_entity_poly.entity_id
_entity_poly.type
_entity_poly.pdbx_seq_one_letter_code
_entity_poly.pdbx_strand_id
1 'polypeptide(L)'
;MSTDRDDWEDFGFRRASHWIEDPEEDCILQFDDPNVSWRLGPILKERVRHGDEYAGVKISEAAGTCIATQIEGPQKGMKAIAKIRMQIPPGMDDPSEYDPDIDYSIYKSDYRSIWATCESEMLKYLTEKGSKCTPRFIGLEVRDQTDRDYVPGGYVQYLLMEKLPGTNLLDWCEFDLQTRNRVRLAFAKAIREFYSYGLVHNDPQRNNIIWDENTDRCWIIDMEDAIYADKPRKFKPRLDWTEWAIARANDRERNIDPMLPDEYDEYSDDDAIAALATRTKTRQMCEGLSDFRASRAS
;
A
#
# COMPACT_ATOMS: atom_id res chain seq x y z
N MET A 1 27.90 4.37 -14.74
CA MET A 1 27.26 3.20 -15.36
C MET A 1 26.28 2.68 -14.32
N SER A 2 25.03 3.11 -14.44
CA SER A 2 23.95 2.74 -13.53
C SER A 2 23.57 1.30 -13.86
N THR A 3 23.83 0.37 -12.95
CA THR A 3 23.21 -0.94 -13.02
C THR A 3 21.75 -0.75 -12.67
N ASP A 4 20.87 -0.94 -13.65
CA ASP A 4 19.45 -1.20 -13.41
C ASP A 4 19.35 -2.46 -12.55
N ARG A 5 19.46 -2.31 -11.24
CA ARG A 5 18.89 -3.29 -10.33
C ARG A 5 17.41 -2.93 -10.28
N ASP A 6 16.56 -3.85 -10.69
CA ASP A 6 15.14 -3.81 -10.39
C ASP A 6 14.99 -3.98 -8.86
N ASP A 7 15.30 -2.91 -8.12
CA ASP A 7 15.34 -2.84 -6.65
C ASP A 7 13.90 -2.81 -6.08
N TRP A 8 13.14 -3.89 -6.28
CA TRP A 8 11.91 -4.17 -5.54
C TRP A 8 12.03 -5.41 -4.64
N GLU A 9 13.26 -5.88 -4.41
CA GLU A 9 13.58 -6.78 -3.29
C GLU A 9 13.14 -6.18 -1.93
N ASP A 10 12.94 -4.86 -1.87
CA ASP A 10 12.45 -4.09 -0.73
C ASP A 10 10.97 -4.28 -0.36
N PHE A 11 10.15 -4.97 -1.17
CA PHE A 11 8.78 -5.32 -0.74
C PHE A 11 8.74 -6.44 0.30
N GLY A 12 9.90 -7.01 0.68
CA GLY A 12 9.98 -8.11 1.62
C GLY A 12 9.35 -9.36 1.01
N PHE A 13 10.13 -10.11 0.23
CA PHE A 13 9.71 -11.41 -0.32
C PHE A 13 9.29 -12.34 0.82
N ARG A 14 7.99 -12.40 1.08
CA ARG A 14 7.40 -13.32 2.05
C ARG A 14 6.04 -13.73 1.51
N ARG A 15 6.04 -14.79 0.71
CA ARG A 15 4.82 -15.58 0.52
C ARG A 15 4.60 -16.32 1.84
N ALA A 16 3.53 -15.96 2.56
CA ALA A 16 3.16 -16.65 3.79
C ALA A 16 2.48 -18.00 3.51
N SER A 17 1.99 -18.18 2.28
CA SER A 17 1.27 -19.32 1.75
C SER A 17 1.51 -19.43 0.24
N HIS A 18 1.04 -20.51 -0.38
CA HIS A 18 1.16 -20.78 -1.81
C HIS A 18 -0.17 -21.14 -2.47
N TRP A 19 -1.26 -20.48 -2.05
CA TRP A 19 -2.57 -20.68 -2.64
C TRP A 19 -2.61 -20.21 -4.10
N ILE A 20 -1.95 -19.10 -4.43
CA ILE A 20 -1.97 -18.54 -5.79
C ILE A 20 -0.74 -19.02 -6.55
N GLU A 21 -0.89 -19.92 -7.50
CA GLU A 21 0.26 -20.37 -8.31
C GLU A 21 0.90 -19.19 -9.08
N ASP A 22 2.20 -19.30 -9.36
CA ASP A 22 2.85 -18.31 -10.21
C ASP A 22 2.20 -18.36 -11.61
N PRO A 23 1.77 -17.21 -12.16
CA PRO A 23 1.11 -17.19 -13.46
C PRO A 23 1.98 -17.82 -14.55
N GLU A 24 1.41 -18.72 -15.35
CA GLU A 24 2.08 -19.29 -16.51
C GLU A 24 2.44 -18.20 -17.55
N GLU A 25 3.47 -18.42 -18.38
CA GLU A 25 3.96 -17.41 -19.32
C GLU A 25 2.93 -16.97 -20.39
N ASP A 26 1.98 -17.85 -20.68
CA ASP A 26 0.86 -17.67 -21.60
C ASP A 26 -0.40 -17.12 -20.90
N CYS A 27 -0.38 -16.94 -19.57
CA CYS A 27 -1.41 -16.22 -18.84
C CYS A 27 -1.35 -14.72 -19.19
N ILE A 28 -2.13 -14.37 -20.21
CA ILE A 28 -2.28 -13.00 -20.72
C ILE A 28 -3.61 -12.45 -20.24
N LEU A 29 -3.57 -11.30 -19.58
CA LEU A 29 -4.77 -10.58 -19.15
C LEU A 29 -5.06 -9.44 -20.12
N GLN A 30 -6.33 -9.33 -20.47
CA GLN A 30 -6.91 -8.20 -21.18
C GLN A 30 -8.01 -7.63 -20.30
N PHE A 31 -7.89 -6.34 -20.00
CA PHE A 31 -8.86 -5.63 -19.16
C PHE A 31 -9.89 -4.93 -20.08
N ASP A 32 -10.12 -3.63 -19.90
CA ASP A 32 -11.16 -2.91 -20.65
C ASP A 32 -10.82 -2.68 -22.14
N ASP A 33 -9.54 -2.55 -22.50
CA ASP A 33 -9.10 -2.36 -23.89
C ASP A 33 -8.60 -3.69 -24.48
N PRO A 34 -9.30 -4.26 -25.48
CA PRO A 34 -8.91 -5.55 -26.07
C PRO A 34 -7.61 -5.48 -26.89
N ASN A 35 -7.08 -4.28 -27.16
CA ASN A 35 -5.79 -4.10 -27.84
C ASN A 35 -4.62 -3.96 -26.85
N VAL A 36 -4.90 -4.05 -25.55
CA VAL A 36 -3.92 -3.92 -24.49
C VAL A 36 -3.86 -5.21 -23.68
N SER A 37 -2.70 -5.86 -23.78
CA SER A 37 -2.47 -7.17 -23.17
C SER A 37 -1.33 -7.07 -22.15
N TRP A 38 -1.52 -7.71 -21.00
CA TRP A 38 -0.56 -7.73 -19.89
C TRP A 38 -0.13 -9.15 -19.57
N ARG A 39 1.17 -9.35 -19.37
CA ARG A 39 1.73 -10.58 -18.80
C ARG A 39 2.02 -10.37 -17.33
N LEU A 40 1.55 -11.28 -16.48
CA LEU A 40 1.88 -11.29 -15.07
C LEU A 40 3.24 -11.98 -14.83
N GLY A 41 4.02 -11.44 -13.90
CA GLY A 41 5.23 -12.07 -13.40
C GLY A 41 4.95 -12.98 -12.18
N PRO A 42 6.00 -13.57 -11.59
CA PRO A 42 5.88 -14.41 -10.40
C PRO A 42 5.32 -13.64 -9.21
N ILE A 43 4.64 -14.34 -8.31
CA ILE A 43 4.07 -13.77 -7.09
C ILE A 43 5.20 -13.43 -6.13
N LEU A 44 5.25 -12.16 -5.71
CA LEU A 44 6.31 -11.61 -4.87
C LEU A 44 5.92 -11.66 -3.38
N LYS A 45 4.63 -11.49 -3.11
CA LYS A 45 4.04 -11.45 -1.77
C LYS A 45 2.67 -12.11 -1.81
N GLU A 46 2.36 -12.89 -0.78
CA GLU A 46 1.06 -13.50 -0.60
C GLU A 46 0.64 -13.38 0.88
N ARG A 47 -0.64 -13.07 1.10
CA ARG A 47 -1.29 -13.12 2.43
C ARG A 47 -2.64 -13.82 2.34
N VAL A 48 -3.05 -14.45 3.43
CA VAL A 48 -4.39 -15.01 3.61
C VAL A 48 -5.18 -14.09 4.54
N ARG A 49 -6.49 -13.93 4.25
CA ARG A 49 -7.43 -13.25 5.13
C ARG A 49 -8.69 -14.09 5.34
N HIS A 50 -9.20 -14.01 6.57
CA HIS A 50 -10.41 -14.68 7.04
C HIS A 50 -11.31 -13.68 7.76
N GLY A 51 -12.59 -14.04 7.90
CA GLY A 51 -13.53 -13.30 8.75
C GLY A 51 -14.52 -12.42 7.99
N ASP A 52 -14.57 -12.53 6.67
CA ASP A 52 -15.66 -11.97 5.88
C ASP A 52 -16.80 -12.98 5.74
N GLU A 53 -18.03 -12.49 5.60
CA GLU A 53 -19.23 -13.31 5.48
C GLU A 53 -20.28 -12.57 4.64
N TYR A 54 -20.78 -13.22 3.60
CA TYR A 54 -21.85 -12.68 2.78
C TYR A 54 -22.96 -13.72 2.60
N ALA A 55 -24.20 -13.32 2.84
CA ALA A 55 -25.38 -14.18 2.73
C ALA A 55 -25.25 -15.53 3.49
N GLY A 56 -24.54 -15.55 4.62
CA GLY A 56 -24.30 -16.74 5.44
C GLY A 56 -23.15 -17.65 4.95
N VAL A 57 -22.45 -17.27 3.88
CA VAL A 57 -21.26 -17.94 3.39
C VAL A 57 -20.02 -17.26 3.94
N LYS A 58 -19.19 -18.01 4.65
CA LYS A 58 -17.89 -17.52 5.12
C LYS A 58 -16.93 -17.38 3.94
N ILE A 59 -16.32 -16.23 3.81
CA ILE A 59 -15.38 -15.91 2.75
C ILE A 59 -13.99 -15.85 3.35
N SER A 60 -13.06 -16.57 2.71
CA SER A 60 -11.63 -16.46 2.94
C SER A 60 -10.96 -16.21 1.59
N GLU A 61 -9.86 -15.47 1.60
CA GLU A 61 -9.13 -15.18 0.37
C GLU A 61 -7.63 -15.28 0.58
N ALA A 62 -6.94 -15.71 -0.48
CA ALA A 62 -5.53 -15.45 -0.67
C ALA A 62 -5.36 -14.22 -1.56
N ALA A 63 -4.38 -13.38 -1.24
CA ALA A 63 -4.06 -12.15 -1.97
C ALA A 63 -2.58 -12.12 -2.34
N GLY A 64 -2.30 -12.29 -3.64
CA GLY A 64 -0.97 -12.29 -4.24
C GLY A 64 -0.66 -10.96 -4.92
N THR A 65 0.59 -10.51 -4.86
CA THR A 65 1.07 -9.31 -5.58
C THR A 65 2.21 -9.67 -6.52
N CYS A 66 2.15 -9.21 -7.78
CA CYS A 66 3.23 -9.36 -8.74
C CYS A 66 3.41 -8.13 -9.63
N ILE A 67 4.51 -8.11 -10.39
CA ILE A 67 4.70 -7.13 -11.47
C ILE A 67 4.00 -7.63 -12.73
N ALA A 68 3.18 -6.79 -13.34
CA ALA A 68 2.66 -7.02 -14.68
C ALA A 68 3.45 -6.19 -15.70
N THR A 69 3.61 -6.74 -16.91
CA THR A 69 4.27 -6.06 -18.04
C THR A 69 3.31 -5.95 -19.20
N GLN A 70 3.14 -4.74 -19.75
CA GLN A 70 2.36 -4.55 -20.97
C GLN A 70 3.12 -5.16 -22.15
N ILE A 71 2.53 -6.17 -22.80
CA ILE A 71 3.13 -6.87 -23.94
C ILE A 71 2.59 -6.37 -25.28
N GLU A 72 1.36 -5.86 -25.28
CA GLU A 72 0.68 -5.24 -26.41
C GLU A 72 -0.02 -3.96 -25.95
N GLY A 73 -0.02 -2.93 -26.81
CA GLY A 73 -0.57 -1.62 -26.48
C GLY A 73 0.43 -0.48 -26.67
N PRO A 74 0.00 0.77 -26.38
CA PRO A 74 0.78 1.98 -26.68
C PRO A 74 2.03 2.17 -25.80
N GLN A 75 2.11 1.50 -24.66
CA GLN A 75 3.20 1.61 -23.69
C GLN A 75 3.88 0.25 -23.50
N LYS A 76 4.15 -0.47 -24.60
CA LYS A 76 4.80 -1.79 -24.56
C LYS A 76 6.07 -1.76 -23.70
N GLY A 77 6.18 -2.71 -22.77
CA GLY A 77 7.25 -2.81 -21.78
C GLY A 77 6.95 -2.07 -20.47
N MET A 78 5.88 -1.27 -20.40
CA MET A 78 5.44 -0.62 -19.16
C MET A 78 5.21 -1.68 -18.08
N LYS A 79 5.68 -1.35 -16.86
CA LYS A 79 5.47 -2.14 -15.66
C LYS A 79 4.32 -1.57 -14.83
N ALA A 80 3.52 -2.45 -14.27
CA ALA A 80 2.41 -2.17 -13.38
C ALA A 80 2.43 -3.14 -12.19
N ILE A 81 1.65 -2.84 -11.16
CA ILE A 81 1.40 -3.77 -10.06
C ILE A 81 0.10 -4.51 -10.35
N ALA A 82 0.14 -5.83 -10.24
CA ALA A 82 -1.05 -6.66 -10.26
C ALA A 82 -1.27 -7.27 -8.87
N LYS A 83 -2.51 -7.17 -8.38
CA LYS A 83 -2.99 -7.88 -7.20
C LYS A 83 -3.99 -8.94 -7.63
N ILE A 84 -3.68 -10.19 -7.32
CA ILE A 84 -4.54 -11.34 -7.56
C ILE A 84 -5.21 -11.67 -6.23
N ARG A 85 -6.54 -11.73 -6.20
CA ARG A 85 -7.30 -12.19 -5.05
C ARG A 85 -8.16 -13.37 -5.42
N MET A 86 -7.98 -14.47 -4.72
CA MET A 86 -8.68 -15.71 -5.01
C MET A 86 -9.40 -16.17 -3.75
N GLN A 87 -10.67 -16.54 -3.91
CA GLN A 87 -11.41 -17.19 -2.84
C GLN A 87 -10.76 -18.54 -2.50
N ILE A 88 -10.54 -18.79 -1.22
CA ILE A 88 -10.02 -20.07 -0.72
C ILE A 88 -11.02 -20.69 0.26
N PRO A 89 -10.90 -21.98 0.58
CA PRO A 89 -11.74 -22.61 1.59
C PRO A 89 -11.68 -21.86 2.93
N PRO A 90 -12.80 -21.78 3.66
CA PRO A 90 -12.89 -20.93 4.83
C PRO A 90 -12.02 -21.43 5.98
N GLY A 91 -11.19 -20.53 6.52
CA GLY A 91 -10.38 -20.78 7.72
C GLY A 91 -9.14 -21.63 7.49
N MET A 92 -8.68 -21.80 6.25
CA MET A 92 -7.41 -22.45 5.93
C MET A 92 -6.32 -21.42 5.63
N ASP A 93 -5.22 -21.47 6.36
CA ASP A 93 -4.08 -20.57 6.14
C ASP A 93 -3.12 -21.13 5.08
N ASP A 94 -3.00 -22.47 4.97
CA ASP A 94 -2.06 -23.13 4.08
C ASP A 94 -2.73 -24.14 3.13
N PRO A 95 -2.35 -24.20 1.84
CA PRO A 95 -2.95 -25.13 0.88
C PRO A 95 -2.75 -26.61 1.25
N SER A 96 -1.81 -26.96 2.12
CA SER A 96 -1.66 -28.33 2.65
C SER A 96 -2.82 -28.79 3.54
N GLU A 97 -3.68 -27.88 3.98
CA GLU A 97 -4.93 -28.18 4.71
C GLU A 97 -6.07 -28.61 3.77
N TYR A 98 -5.91 -28.40 2.46
CA TYR A 98 -6.90 -28.75 1.45
C TYR A 98 -7.04 -30.27 1.29
N ASP A 99 -8.28 -30.76 1.37
CA ASP A 99 -8.61 -32.16 1.10
C ASP A 99 -9.37 -32.30 -0.23
N PRO A 100 -8.76 -32.85 -1.29
CA PRO A 100 -9.39 -32.94 -2.61
C PRO A 100 -10.64 -33.83 -2.65
N ASP A 101 -10.91 -34.63 -1.60
CA ASP A 101 -12.11 -35.47 -1.50
C ASP A 101 -13.33 -34.69 -0.94
N ILE A 102 -13.13 -33.45 -0.48
CA ILE A 102 -14.20 -32.57 0.03
C ILE A 102 -14.70 -31.64 -1.08
N ASP A 103 -16.02 -31.56 -1.23
CA ASP A 103 -16.65 -30.58 -2.12
C ASP A 103 -16.68 -29.19 -1.48
N TYR A 104 -15.68 -28.37 -1.83
CA TYR A 104 -15.61 -26.97 -1.39
C TYR A 104 -16.46 -26.01 -2.20
N SER A 105 -17.12 -26.45 -3.29
CA SER A 105 -18.01 -25.57 -4.09
C SER A 105 -19.19 -25.04 -3.26
N ILE A 106 -19.54 -25.73 -2.17
CA ILE A 106 -20.54 -25.28 -1.20
C ILE A 106 -20.19 -23.94 -0.53
N TYR A 107 -18.90 -23.57 -0.54
CA TYR A 107 -18.42 -22.30 0.00
C TYR A 107 -18.28 -21.22 -1.06
N LYS A 108 -18.64 -21.48 -2.33
CA LYS A 108 -18.70 -20.46 -3.37
C LYS A 108 -19.49 -19.27 -2.87
N SER A 109 -18.92 -18.08 -3.03
CA SER A 109 -19.61 -16.83 -2.82
C SER A 109 -19.91 -16.17 -4.15
N ASP A 110 -21.14 -15.67 -4.33
CA ASP A 110 -21.49 -14.80 -5.46
C ASP A 110 -20.97 -13.36 -5.26
N TYR A 111 -20.35 -13.09 -4.11
CA TYR A 111 -19.70 -11.82 -3.79
C TYR A 111 -18.20 -12.02 -3.55
N ARG A 112 -17.43 -11.07 -4.09
CA ARG A 112 -16.01 -10.92 -3.74
C ARG A 112 -15.90 -10.46 -2.29
N SER A 113 -14.78 -10.77 -1.65
CA SER A 113 -14.57 -10.30 -0.27
C SER A 113 -14.66 -8.78 -0.18
N ILE A 114 -14.90 -8.28 1.04
CA ILE A 114 -14.88 -6.85 1.33
C ILE A 114 -13.53 -6.24 0.96
N TRP A 115 -12.40 -6.92 1.21
CA TRP A 115 -11.07 -6.41 0.89
C TRP A 115 -10.84 -6.29 -0.62
N ALA A 116 -11.25 -7.31 -1.38
CA ALA A 116 -11.17 -7.32 -2.84
C ALA A 116 -12.02 -6.20 -3.47
N THR A 117 -13.24 -6.05 -2.96
CA THR A 117 -14.20 -5.06 -3.43
C THR A 117 -13.75 -3.66 -3.08
N CYS A 118 -13.48 -3.38 -1.80
CA CYS A 118 -13.02 -2.07 -1.32
C CYS A 118 -11.79 -1.58 -2.07
N GLU A 119 -10.75 -2.41 -2.24
CA GLU A 119 -9.55 -1.94 -2.92
C GLU A 119 -9.83 -1.54 -4.38
N SER A 120 -10.56 -2.39 -5.13
CA SER A 120 -10.85 -2.09 -6.53
C SER A 120 -11.76 -0.87 -6.71
N GLU A 121 -12.77 -0.71 -5.85
CA GLU A 121 -13.73 0.40 -5.91
C GLU A 121 -13.11 1.72 -5.47
N MET A 122 -12.36 1.73 -4.36
CA MET A 122 -11.69 2.94 -3.85
C MET A 122 -10.63 3.43 -4.83
N LEU A 123 -9.82 2.53 -5.39
CA LEU A 123 -8.79 2.90 -6.35
C LEU A 123 -9.38 3.47 -7.64
N LYS A 124 -10.48 2.86 -8.13
CA LYS A 124 -11.21 3.38 -9.29
C LYS A 124 -11.81 4.76 -9.01
N TYR A 125 -12.50 4.92 -7.87
CA TYR A 125 -13.06 6.21 -7.44
C TYR A 125 -11.98 7.30 -7.37
N LEU A 126 -10.86 7.04 -6.70
CA LEU A 126 -9.77 8.01 -6.55
C LEU A 126 -9.12 8.36 -7.88
N THR A 127 -9.01 7.40 -8.79
CA THR A 127 -8.51 7.62 -10.15
C THR A 127 -9.44 8.54 -10.93
N GLU A 128 -10.75 8.30 -10.89
CA GLU A 128 -11.76 9.14 -11.55
C GLU A 128 -11.79 10.57 -10.96
N LYS A 129 -11.46 10.72 -9.68
CA LYS A 129 -11.29 12.01 -9.00
C LYS A 129 -9.94 12.69 -9.26
N GLY A 130 -9.04 12.04 -10.01
CA GLY A 130 -7.72 12.59 -10.35
C GLY A 130 -6.76 12.66 -9.16
N SER A 131 -6.87 11.73 -8.20
CA SER A 131 -5.95 11.61 -7.06
C SER A 131 -4.49 11.54 -7.53
N LYS A 132 -3.64 12.32 -6.88
CA LYS A 132 -2.18 12.34 -7.07
C LYS A 132 -1.45 11.72 -5.88
N CYS A 133 -2.18 11.31 -4.85
CA CYS A 133 -1.67 10.76 -3.60
C CYS A 133 -1.87 9.25 -3.48
N THR A 134 -2.44 8.59 -4.49
CA THR A 134 -2.65 7.13 -4.55
C THR A 134 -2.24 6.60 -5.93
N PRO A 135 -1.93 5.30 -6.08
CA PRO A 135 -1.72 4.70 -7.39
C PRO A 135 -2.95 4.86 -8.29
N ARG A 136 -2.73 4.99 -9.60
CA ARG A 136 -3.81 4.99 -10.56
C ARG A 136 -4.34 3.58 -10.85
N PHE A 137 -5.65 3.42 -10.88
CA PHE A 137 -6.34 2.25 -11.42
C PHE A 137 -6.06 2.10 -12.91
N ILE A 138 -5.73 0.89 -13.36
CA ILE A 138 -5.52 0.56 -14.79
C ILE A 138 -6.61 -0.36 -15.30
N GLY A 139 -6.96 -1.41 -14.56
CA GLY A 139 -7.94 -2.39 -15.01
C GLY A 139 -8.35 -3.38 -13.92
N LEU A 140 -9.50 -4.00 -14.12
CA LEU A 140 -10.05 -5.03 -13.24
C LEU A 140 -10.61 -6.16 -14.10
N GLU A 141 -10.22 -7.39 -13.80
CA GLU A 141 -10.83 -8.58 -14.37
C GLU A 141 -11.27 -9.50 -13.23
N VAL A 142 -12.46 -10.08 -13.34
CA VAL A 142 -12.99 -11.05 -12.39
C VAL A 142 -13.42 -12.28 -13.16
N ARG A 143 -12.96 -13.44 -12.70
CA ARG A 143 -13.28 -14.76 -13.27
C ARG A 143 -13.87 -15.65 -12.21
N ASP A 144 -14.66 -16.62 -12.63
CA ASP A 144 -15.05 -17.75 -11.80
C ASP A 144 -13.93 -18.79 -11.81
N GLN A 145 -13.68 -19.37 -10.65
CA GLN A 145 -12.82 -20.53 -10.45
C GLN A 145 -13.40 -21.74 -11.19
N THR A 146 -12.52 -22.52 -11.80
CA THR A 146 -12.82 -23.77 -12.50
C THR A 146 -13.03 -24.91 -11.50
N ASP A 147 -13.47 -26.07 -12.01
CA ASP A 147 -13.62 -27.30 -11.22
C ASP A 147 -12.30 -27.86 -10.66
N ARG A 148 -11.16 -27.27 -11.02
CA ARG A 148 -9.82 -27.68 -10.57
C ARG A 148 -9.23 -26.76 -9.51
N ASP A 149 -9.88 -25.62 -9.26
CA ASP A 149 -9.41 -24.65 -8.28
C ASP A 149 -9.97 -24.96 -6.89
N TYR A 150 -9.44 -24.31 -5.86
CA TYR A 150 -9.73 -24.65 -4.47
C TYR A 150 -11.19 -24.44 -4.06
N VAL A 151 -11.88 -23.47 -4.66
CA VAL A 151 -13.32 -23.24 -4.46
C VAL A 151 -13.99 -23.18 -5.83
N PRO A 152 -14.42 -24.31 -6.40
CA PRO A 152 -15.06 -24.33 -7.72
C PRO A 152 -16.22 -23.36 -7.83
N GLY A 153 -16.18 -22.52 -8.86
CA GLY A 153 -17.12 -21.43 -9.10
C GLY A 153 -17.01 -20.22 -8.17
N GLY A 154 -16.12 -20.24 -7.16
CA GLY A 154 -15.72 -19.05 -6.38
C GLY A 154 -14.99 -18.03 -7.26
N TYR A 155 -14.59 -16.88 -6.71
CA TYR A 155 -14.00 -15.83 -7.55
C TYR A 155 -12.46 -15.87 -7.62
N VAL A 156 -11.93 -15.35 -8.72
CA VAL A 156 -10.56 -14.84 -8.86
C VAL A 156 -10.61 -13.43 -9.44
N GLN A 157 -10.05 -12.46 -8.73
CA GLN A 157 -9.96 -11.06 -9.13
C GLN A 157 -8.52 -10.70 -9.47
N TYR A 158 -8.33 -10.07 -10.62
CA TYR A 158 -7.08 -9.44 -11.05
C TYR A 158 -7.27 -7.93 -11.07
N LEU A 159 -6.62 -7.23 -10.15
CA LEU A 159 -6.57 -5.77 -10.11
C LEU A 159 -5.22 -5.30 -10.66
N LEU A 160 -5.24 -4.47 -11.70
CA LEU A 160 -4.06 -3.85 -12.25
C LEU A 160 -4.02 -2.35 -11.89
N MET A 161 -2.87 -1.91 -11.38
CA MET A 161 -2.67 -0.54 -10.91
C MET A 161 -1.26 -0.03 -11.26
N GLU A 162 -1.13 1.29 -11.24
CA GLU A 162 0.13 1.98 -11.47
C GLU A 162 1.22 1.46 -10.54
N LYS A 163 2.37 1.15 -11.14
CA LYS A 163 3.60 0.96 -10.37
C LYS A 163 4.22 2.31 -10.09
N LEU A 164 4.19 2.70 -8.82
CA LEU A 164 4.75 3.96 -8.35
C LEU A 164 6.28 3.96 -8.35
N PRO A 165 6.92 5.13 -8.51
CA PRO A 165 8.35 5.30 -8.22
C PRO A 165 8.56 5.37 -6.70
N GLY A 166 9.77 5.07 -6.24
CA GLY A 166 10.16 5.15 -4.83
C GLY A 166 10.14 3.81 -4.10
N THR A 167 10.28 3.86 -2.78
CA THR A 167 10.36 2.68 -1.90
C THR A 167 9.34 2.78 -0.78
N ASN A 168 9.00 1.63 -0.18
CA ASN A 168 8.23 1.62 1.05
C ASN A 168 9.10 2.08 2.24
N LEU A 169 8.48 2.33 3.38
CA LEU A 169 9.19 2.79 4.58
C LEU A 169 9.50 1.67 5.58
N LEU A 170 9.84 0.46 5.11
CA LEU A 170 10.20 -0.64 6.02
C LEU A 170 11.49 -0.35 6.80
N ASP A 171 12.51 0.20 6.14
CA ASP A 171 13.81 0.56 6.74
C ASP A 171 13.82 1.96 7.38
N TRP A 172 12.66 2.41 7.85
CA TRP A 172 12.46 3.74 8.41
C TRP A 172 13.45 4.10 9.53
N CYS A 173 13.87 3.13 10.34
CA CYS A 173 14.84 3.35 11.41
C CYS A 173 16.25 3.67 10.91
N GLU A 174 16.59 3.25 9.69
CA GLU A 174 17.90 3.47 9.07
C GLU A 174 17.99 4.85 8.40
N PHE A 175 16.85 5.47 8.09
CA PHE A 175 16.82 6.82 7.51
C PHE A 175 17.35 7.83 8.52
N ASP A 176 18.21 8.75 8.09
CA ASP A 176 18.62 9.85 8.96
C ASP A 176 17.46 10.83 9.24
N LEU A 177 17.65 11.70 10.23
CA LEU A 177 16.62 12.66 10.62
C LEU A 177 16.23 13.63 9.49
N GLN A 178 17.15 13.97 8.57
CA GLN A 178 16.84 14.86 7.45
C GLN A 178 15.92 14.16 6.44
N THR A 179 16.23 12.92 6.09
CA THR A 179 15.40 12.07 5.23
C THR A 179 14.03 11.80 5.85
N ARG A 180 13.98 11.44 7.14
CA ARG A 180 12.69 11.27 7.85
C ARG A 180 11.84 12.53 7.82
N ASN A 181 12.45 13.72 7.96
CA ASN A 181 11.73 14.98 7.85
C ASN A 181 11.21 15.24 6.43
N ARG A 182 11.98 14.91 5.39
CA ARG A 182 11.52 14.99 3.98
C ARG A 182 10.30 14.11 3.75
N VAL A 183 10.34 12.86 4.20
CA VAL A 183 9.21 11.92 4.14
C VAL A 183 7.98 12.49 4.85
N ARG A 184 8.13 13.03 6.07
CA ARG A 184 7.01 13.64 6.80
C ARG A 184 6.35 14.80 6.05
N LEU A 185 7.16 15.65 5.41
CA LEU A 185 6.69 16.78 4.61
C LEU A 185 5.92 16.29 3.37
N ALA A 186 6.47 15.30 2.66
CA ALA A 186 5.85 14.70 1.49
C ALA A 186 4.53 13.99 1.86
N PHE A 187 4.55 13.21 2.94
CA PHE A 187 3.37 12.53 3.47
C PHE A 187 2.28 13.52 3.93
N ALA A 188 2.65 14.61 4.59
CA ALA A 188 1.69 15.63 5.02
C ALA A 188 0.88 16.20 3.84
N LYS A 189 1.48 16.33 2.66
CA LYS A 189 0.78 16.74 1.44
C LYS A 189 -0.15 15.62 0.94
N ALA A 190 0.36 14.39 0.86
CA ALA A 190 -0.42 13.23 0.40
C ALA A 190 -1.64 12.96 1.29
N ILE A 191 -1.50 12.96 2.60
CA ILE A 191 -2.60 12.68 3.54
C ILE A 191 -3.65 13.79 3.56
N ARG A 192 -3.24 15.06 3.37
CA ARG A 192 -4.19 16.18 3.22
C ARG A 192 -5.03 16.04 1.96
N GLU A 193 -4.42 15.66 0.85
CA GLU A 193 -5.13 15.36 -0.39
C GLU A 193 -6.08 14.17 -0.21
N PHE A 194 -5.61 13.08 0.41
CA PHE A 194 -6.43 11.91 0.70
C PHE A 194 -7.67 12.24 1.56
N TYR A 195 -7.48 13.01 2.64
CA TYR A 195 -8.59 13.49 3.47
C TYR A 195 -9.53 14.46 2.74
N SER A 196 -9.06 15.17 1.71
CA SER A 196 -9.91 16.04 0.88
C SER A 196 -10.95 15.27 0.06
N TYR A 197 -10.71 13.98 -0.19
CA TYR A 197 -11.69 13.06 -0.78
C TYR A 197 -12.72 12.53 0.23
N GLY A 198 -12.62 12.93 1.50
CA GLY A 198 -13.51 12.47 2.57
C GLY A 198 -13.22 11.04 3.01
N LEU A 199 -11.99 10.56 2.82
CA LEU A 199 -11.57 9.21 3.18
C LEU A 199 -10.69 9.19 4.44
N VAL A 200 -10.66 8.06 5.12
CA VAL A 200 -9.65 7.69 6.12
C VAL A 200 -9.16 6.27 5.86
N HIS A 201 -8.00 5.92 6.41
CA HIS A 201 -7.41 4.60 6.31
C HIS A 201 -7.51 3.90 7.67
N ASN A 202 -8.10 2.71 7.73
CA ASN A 202 -8.25 1.94 8.97
C ASN A 202 -6.98 1.16 9.35
N ASP A 203 -6.04 1.01 8.42
CA ASP A 203 -4.72 0.43 8.68
C ASP A 203 -3.59 1.46 8.44
N PRO A 204 -3.50 2.53 9.24
CA PRO A 204 -2.44 3.53 9.07
C PRO A 204 -1.11 2.92 9.51
N GLN A 205 -0.24 2.62 8.55
CA GLN A 205 1.08 2.05 8.81
C GLN A 205 2.08 2.53 7.77
N ARG A 206 3.36 2.60 8.16
CA ARG A 206 4.43 3.10 7.29
C ARG A 206 4.69 2.24 6.04
N ASN A 207 4.35 0.94 6.08
CA ASN A 207 4.41 0.05 4.92
C ASN A 207 3.34 0.37 3.87
N ASN A 208 2.28 1.09 4.24
CA ASN A 208 1.24 1.60 3.34
C ASN A 208 1.59 2.99 2.77
N ILE A 209 2.86 3.40 2.88
CA ILE A 209 3.40 4.62 2.28
C ILE A 209 4.53 4.24 1.33
N ILE A 210 4.47 4.75 0.09
CA ILE A 210 5.59 4.78 -0.84
C ILE A 210 6.14 6.20 -0.89
N TRP A 211 7.46 6.37 -0.76
CA TRP A 211 8.14 7.66 -0.90
C TRP A 211 9.17 7.60 -2.02
N ASP A 212 9.12 8.59 -2.92
CA ASP A 212 10.13 8.79 -3.96
C ASP A 212 11.07 9.92 -3.56
N GLU A 213 12.32 9.55 -3.28
CA GLU A 213 13.37 10.48 -2.89
C GLU A 213 13.67 11.52 -3.97
N ASN A 214 13.49 11.19 -5.25
CA ASN A 214 13.85 12.10 -6.35
C ASN A 214 12.86 13.27 -6.47
N THR A 215 11.59 13.03 -6.13
CA THR A 215 10.51 14.02 -6.30
C THR A 215 9.96 14.53 -4.98
N ASP A 216 10.39 13.99 -3.84
CA ASP A 216 9.83 14.27 -2.51
C ASP A 216 8.29 14.10 -2.50
N ARG A 217 7.82 13.02 -3.10
CA ARG A 217 6.40 12.66 -3.16
C ARG A 217 6.14 11.40 -2.37
N CYS A 218 5.01 11.40 -1.69
CA CYS A 218 4.46 10.21 -1.05
C CYS A 218 3.16 9.80 -1.73
N TRP A 219 2.90 8.50 -1.70
CA TRP A 219 1.62 7.91 -2.04
C TRP A 219 1.16 6.98 -0.92
N ILE A 220 -0.14 6.95 -0.73
CA ILE A 220 -0.83 6.03 0.17
C ILE A 220 -1.31 4.84 -0.67
N ILE A 221 -1.00 3.63 -0.21
CA ILE A 221 -1.30 2.37 -0.91
C ILE A 221 -2.16 1.44 -0.04
N ASP A 222 -2.54 0.29 -0.59
CA ASP A 222 -3.37 -0.75 0.07
C ASP A 222 -4.80 -0.27 0.42
N MET A 223 -5.56 0.16 -0.60
CA MET A 223 -6.90 0.77 -0.42
C MET A 223 -7.99 -0.19 0.09
N GLU A 224 -7.65 -1.42 0.45
CA GLU A 224 -8.62 -2.41 0.97
C GLU A 224 -9.22 -2.01 2.32
N ASP A 225 -8.51 -1.19 3.10
CA ASP A 225 -8.94 -0.68 4.41
C ASP A 225 -9.25 0.84 4.38
N ALA A 226 -9.42 1.41 3.18
CA ALA A 226 -9.87 2.78 3.00
C ALA A 226 -11.41 2.88 3.12
N ILE A 227 -11.88 3.81 3.95
CA ILE A 227 -13.33 4.02 4.18
C ILE A 227 -13.70 5.50 4.09
N TYR A 228 -14.97 5.77 3.82
CA TYR A 228 -15.51 7.12 3.96
C TYR A 228 -15.50 7.56 5.43
N ALA A 229 -15.04 8.77 5.66
CA ALA A 229 -15.04 9.39 6.97
C ALA A 229 -16.44 9.89 7.31
N ASP A 230 -16.92 9.60 8.54
CA ASP A 230 -18.18 10.16 9.05
C ASP A 230 -18.16 11.70 9.09
N LYS A 231 -16.96 12.27 9.29
CA LYS A 231 -16.72 13.72 9.32
C LYS A 231 -15.45 14.02 8.54
N PRO A 232 -15.36 15.19 7.87
CA PRO A 232 -14.15 15.61 7.21
C PRO A 232 -12.96 15.56 8.16
N ARG A 233 -11.96 14.72 7.83
CA ARG A 233 -10.72 14.63 8.61
C ARG A 233 -9.77 15.74 8.18
N LYS A 234 -9.01 16.24 9.14
CA LYS A 234 -7.99 17.28 8.93
C LYS A 234 -6.65 16.77 9.40
N PHE A 235 -5.61 17.16 8.69
CA PHE A 235 -4.25 16.77 9.01
C PHE A 235 -3.79 17.44 10.30
N LYS A 236 -3.32 16.63 11.24
CA LYS A 236 -2.78 16.99 12.54
C LYS A 236 -1.43 16.29 12.69
N PRO A 237 -0.29 16.98 12.49
CA PRO A 237 1.00 16.33 12.32
C PRO A 237 1.35 15.34 13.44
N ARG A 238 1.14 15.72 14.70
CA ARG A 238 1.43 14.83 15.83
C ARG A 238 0.56 13.57 15.83
N LEU A 239 -0.73 13.68 15.49
CA LEU A 239 -1.65 12.55 15.46
C LEU A 239 -1.33 11.66 14.25
N ASP A 240 -1.39 12.21 13.04
CA ASP A 240 -1.28 11.43 11.82
C ASP A 240 0.12 10.81 11.66
N TRP A 241 1.21 11.52 12.00
CA TRP A 241 2.53 10.90 11.96
C TRP A 241 2.70 9.79 13.01
N THR A 242 2.00 9.87 14.14
CA THR A 242 2.03 8.80 15.15
C THR A 242 1.23 7.59 14.68
N GLU A 243 0.01 7.81 14.19
CA GLU A 243 -0.85 6.73 13.68
C GLU A 243 -0.19 6.00 12.51
N TRP A 244 0.44 6.72 11.58
CA TRP A 244 1.15 6.13 10.44
C TRP A 244 2.55 5.63 10.77
N ALA A 245 2.93 5.58 12.05
CA ALA A 245 4.22 5.07 12.53
C ALA A 245 5.46 5.75 11.91
N ILE A 246 5.37 7.06 11.61
CA ILE A 246 6.46 7.90 11.11
C ILE A 246 6.80 9.06 12.08
N ALA A 247 6.33 8.99 13.32
CA ALA A 247 6.59 9.99 14.35
C ALA A 247 8.00 9.92 14.97
N ARG A 248 8.62 8.73 14.97
CA ARG A 248 9.89 8.43 15.65
C ARG A 248 10.72 7.51 14.79
N ALA A 249 12.04 7.48 14.98
CA ALA A 249 12.92 6.54 14.27
C ALA A 249 12.58 5.08 14.61
N ASN A 250 12.30 4.82 15.89
CA ASN A 250 11.98 3.49 16.40
C ASN A 250 10.79 3.56 17.35
N ASP A 251 9.83 2.66 17.20
CA ASP A 251 8.61 2.59 18.03
C ASP A 251 8.92 2.32 19.51
N ARG A 252 10.09 1.74 19.81
CA ARG A 252 10.57 1.49 21.18
C ARG A 252 11.27 2.70 21.81
N GLU A 253 11.67 3.69 21.01
CA GLU A 253 12.31 4.89 21.54
C GLU A 253 11.27 5.85 22.12
N ARG A 254 11.57 6.37 23.31
CA ARG A 254 10.74 7.40 23.96
C ARG A 254 10.89 8.77 23.29
N ASN A 255 12.02 9.00 22.63
CA ASN A 255 12.33 10.29 22.04
C ASN A 255 11.57 10.46 20.72
N ILE A 256 10.81 11.54 20.67
CA ILE A 256 10.10 11.97 19.48
C ILE A 256 11.08 12.76 18.59
N ASP A 257 11.02 12.57 17.28
CA ASP A 257 11.85 13.35 16.37
C ASP A 257 11.55 14.86 16.51
N PRO A 258 12.55 15.75 16.49
CA PRO A 258 12.38 17.19 16.75
C PRO A 258 11.40 17.95 15.84
N MET A 259 10.95 17.32 14.74
CA MET A 259 9.96 17.90 13.82
C MET A 259 8.53 17.78 14.31
N LEU A 260 8.24 16.89 15.26
CA LEU A 260 6.89 16.77 15.77
C LEU A 260 6.54 18.00 16.62
N PRO A 261 5.38 18.64 16.36
CA PRO A 261 4.89 19.68 17.23
C PRO A 261 4.50 19.09 18.58
N ASP A 262 4.60 19.91 19.63
CA ASP A 262 4.19 19.54 20.99
C ASP A 262 2.66 19.42 21.10
N GLU A 263 1.93 20.07 20.19
CA GLU A 263 0.47 20.17 20.19
C GLU A 263 -0.16 19.26 19.12
N TYR A 264 -1.48 19.07 19.23
CA TYR A 264 -2.30 18.26 18.31
C TYR A 264 -3.10 19.14 17.32
N ASP A 265 -2.52 20.29 16.99
CA ASP A 265 -3.17 21.30 16.17
C ASP A 265 -3.28 20.88 14.70
N GLU A 266 -4.29 21.44 14.03
CA GLU A 266 -4.49 21.26 12.59
C GLU A 266 -3.50 22.11 11.79
N TYR A 267 -2.94 21.51 10.73
CA TYR A 267 -2.08 22.19 9.78
C TYR A 267 -2.77 22.17 8.41
N SER A 268 -3.41 23.29 8.06
CA SER A 268 -4.32 23.38 6.91
C SER A 268 -3.64 23.65 5.57
N ASP A 269 -2.40 24.15 5.56
CA ASP A 269 -1.68 24.59 4.36
C ASP A 269 -0.18 24.25 4.37
N ASP A 270 0.45 24.48 3.21
CA ASP A 270 1.86 24.20 2.98
C ASP A 270 2.77 25.16 3.76
N ASP A 271 2.31 26.36 4.09
CA ASP A 271 3.06 27.36 4.84
C ASP A 271 3.22 26.93 6.30
N ALA A 272 2.17 26.40 6.93
CA ALA A 272 2.23 25.82 8.27
C ALA A 272 3.24 24.65 8.33
N ILE A 273 3.23 23.79 7.30
CA ILE A 273 4.14 22.66 7.17
C ILE A 273 5.60 23.15 6.96
N ALA A 274 5.81 24.18 6.14
CA ALA A 274 7.13 24.78 5.91
C ALA A 274 7.68 25.49 7.16
N ALA A 275 6.82 26.14 7.93
CA ALA A 275 7.17 26.75 9.21
C ALA A 275 7.66 25.68 10.21
N LEU A 276 7.01 24.51 10.23
CA LEU A 276 7.44 23.39 11.06
C LEU A 276 8.85 22.91 10.69
N ALA A 277 9.12 22.71 9.40
CA ALA A 277 10.48 22.34 8.93
C ALA A 277 11.54 23.39 9.31
N THR A 278 11.18 24.67 9.22
CA THR A 278 12.07 25.78 9.58
C THR A 278 12.35 25.80 11.08
N ARG A 279 11.33 25.62 11.93
CA ARG A 279 11.47 25.49 13.39
C ARG A 279 12.42 24.35 13.75
N THR A 280 12.29 23.19 13.08
CA THR A 280 13.15 22.03 13.31
C THR A 280 14.61 22.33 13.02
N LYS A 281 14.91 22.94 11.87
CA LYS A 281 16.28 23.32 11.50
C LYS A 281 16.89 24.29 12.53
N THR A 282 16.11 25.27 12.99
CA THR A 282 16.56 26.22 14.02
C THR A 282 16.87 25.52 15.34
N ARG A 283 16.00 24.59 15.78
CA ARG A 283 16.22 23.81 17.01
C ARG A 283 17.49 22.97 16.94
N GLN A 284 17.71 22.28 15.83
CA GLN A 284 18.91 21.47 15.58
C GLN A 284 20.19 22.33 15.60
N MET A 285 20.16 23.52 15.00
CA MET A 285 21.30 24.45 15.04
C MET A 285 21.58 24.94 16.47
N CYS A 286 20.55 25.29 17.24
CA CYS A 286 20.71 25.74 18.63
C CYS A 286 21.27 24.63 19.54
N GLU A 287 20.77 23.39 19.42
CA GLU A 287 21.23 22.24 20.22
C GLU A 287 22.69 21.86 19.88
N GLY A 288 23.06 21.86 18.59
CA GLY A 288 24.45 21.63 18.17
C GLY A 288 25.44 22.72 18.61
N LEU A 289 24.99 23.98 18.70
CA LEU A 289 25.79 25.09 19.23
C LEU A 289 26.03 24.97 20.74
N SER A 290 25.07 24.45 21.51
CA SER A 290 25.25 24.18 22.94
C SER A 290 26.26 23.06 23.19
N ASP A 291 26.21 21.97 22.43
CA ASP A 291 27.15 20.84 22.59
C ASP A 291 28.59 21.20 22.18
N PHE A 292 28.73 22.03 21.14
CA PHE A 292 30.04 22.58 20.74
C PHE A 292 30.65 23.51 21.80
N ARG A 293 29.81 24.28 22.52
CA ARG A 293 30.26 25.13 23.63
C ARG A 293 30.62 24.31 24.87
N ALA A 294 29.89 23.23 25.16
CA ALA A 294 30.18 22.34 26.28
C ALA A 294 31.50 21.57 26.09
N SER A 295 31.79 21.09 24.88
CA SER A 295 33.03 20.35 24.56
C SER A 295 34.30 21.20 24.50
N ARG A 296 34.20 22.53 24.38
CA ARG A 296 35.34 23.47 24.47
C ARG A 296 35.61 23.97 25.89
N ALA A 297 34.73 23.67 26.84
CA ALA A 297 34.86 24.07 28.23
C ALA A 297 35.46 22.97 29.13
N SER A 298 35.74 21.79 28.55
CA SER A 298 36.45 20.64 29.14
C SER A 298 37.87 20.55 28.59
#